data_AF-A0A377WML0-F1
#
_entry.id   AF-A0A377WML0-F1
#
_cell.length_a   1.000
_cell.length_b   1.000
_cell.length_c   1.000
_cell.angle_alpha   90.00
_cell.angle_beta   90.00
_cell.angle_gamma   90.00
#
_symmetry.space_group_name_H-M   'P 1'
#
loop_
_entity.id
_entity.type
_entity.pdbx_description
1 polymer ?
#
loop_
_entity_poly.entity_id
_entity_poly.type
_entity_poly.pdbx_seq_one_letter_code
_entity_poly.pdbx_strand_id
1 'polypeptide(L)'
;MLELGPTQMTAAVDVSKAGISKTFTTRNTLTSNQSILMSLVDGPFKKLIGGWKFIPLSPEACKIEFHLDFEFTNKLIEMAFGRIFKELAANMVQAFTSRAKEVYSAG
;
A
#
# COMPACT_ATOMS: atom_id res chain seq x y z
N MET A 1 -6.33 -11.13 1.72
CA MET A 1 -7.48 -10.25 1.44
C MET A 1 -8.60 -10.70 2.35
N LEU A 2 -9.24 -9.77 3.07
CA LEU A 2 -10.25 -10.11 4.07
C LEU A 2 -11.68 -9.95 3.52
N GLU A 3 -11.93 -8.87 2.78
CA GLU A 3 -13.21 -8.63 2.09
C GLU A 3 -12.98 -7.85 0.77
N LEU A 4 -13.80 -8.12 -0.25
CA LEU A 4 -13.77 -7.43 -1.54
C LEU A 4 -15.20 -7.19 -2.07
N GLY A 5 -15.46 -5.95 -2.45
CA GLY A 5 -16.63 -5.51 -3.19
C GLY A 5 -16.24 -4.61 -4.36
N PRO A 6 -17.22 -4.12 -5.15
CA PRO A 6 -16.95 -3.36 -6.36
C PRO A 6 -16.26 -2.01 -6.12
N THR A 7 -16.49 -1.39 -4.96
CA THR A 7 -15.96 -0.05 -4.62
C THR A 7 -15.18 -0.04 -3.30
N GLN A 8 -15.08 -1.18 -2.61
CA GLN A 8 -14.36 -1.29 -1.34
C GLN A 8 -13.63 -2.61 -1.21
N MET A 9 -12.53 -2.60 -0.47
CA MET A 9 -11.74 -3.81 -0.16
C MET A 9 -11.10 -3.65 1.22
N THR A 10 -11.11 -4.70 2.03
CA THR A 10 -10.30 -4.74 3.27
C THR A 10 -9.16 -5.72 3.10
N ALA A 11 -7.95 -5.24 3.34
CA ALA A 11 -6.72 -5.97 3.08
C ALA A 11 -5.74 -5.85 4.23
N ALA A 12 -5.03 -6.94 4.50
CA ALA A 12 -3.94 -6.99 5.46
C ALA A 12 -2.62 -7.19 4.73
N VAL A 13 -1.57 -6.55 5.23
CA VAL A 13 -0.18 -6.71 4.78
C VAL A 13 0.65 -7.19 5.96
N ASP A 14 1.24 -8.36 5.81
CA ASP A 14 2.19 -8.92 6.77
C ASP A 14 3.61 -8.51 6.40
N VAL A 15 4.34 -7.99 7.38
CA VAL A 15 5.72 -7.53 7.22
C VAL A 15 6.60 -8.30 8.18
N SER A 16 7.49 -9.12 7.63
CA SER A 16 8.42 -9.93 8.42
C SER A 16 9.85 -9.75 7.93
N LYS A 17 10.74 -9.20 8.78
CA LYS A 17 12.16 -8.99 8.47
C LYS A 17 12.98 -8.94 9.77
N ALA A 18 14.16 -9.56 9.77
CA ALA A 18 15.13 -9.50 10.87
C ALA A 18 14.53 -9.82 12.27
N GLY A 19 13.69 -10.84 12.36
CA GLY A 19 13.04 -11.26 13.62
C GLY A 19 11.86 -10.38 14.06
N ILE A 20 11.53 -9.33 13.31
CA ILE A 20 10.37 -8.47 13.56
C ILE A 20 9.25 -8.89 12.61
N SER A 21 8.07 -9.15 13.18
CA SER A 21 6.85 -9.42 12.41
C SER A 21 5.71 -8.51 12.88
N LYS A 22 5.10 -7.80 11.95
CA LYS A 22 3.94 -6.94 12.18
C LYS A 22 2.98 -7.01 11.00
N THR A 23 1.70 -6.89 11.31
CA THR A 23 0.62 -6.81 10.32
C THR A 23 -0.04 -5.45 10.43
N PHE A 24 -0.47 -4.90 9.31
CA PHE A 24 -1.40 -3.79 9.29
C PHE A 24 -2.52 -4.08 8.30
N THR A 25 -3.72 -3.61 8.64
CA THR A 25 -4.95 -3.81 7.86
C THR A 25 -5.47 -2.44 7.44
N THR A 26 -5.86 -2.32 6.17
CA THR A 26 -6.50 -1.13 5.64
C THR A 26 -7.87 -1.44 5.04
N ARG A 27 -8.77 -0.46 5.15
CA ARG A 27 -9.99 -0.38 4.34
C ARG A 27 -9.70 0.55 3.18
N ASN A 28 -9.95 0.02 1.98
CA ASN A 28 -9.63 0.64 0.73
C ASN A 28 -10.92 1.02 0.00
N THR A 29 -11.01 2.25 -0.49
CA THR A 29 -12.05 2.68 -1.43
C THR A 29 -11.47 2.66 -2.84
N LEU A 30 -12.15 1.98 -3.75
CA LEU A 30 -11.71 1.71 -5.11
C LEU A 30 -12.47 2.58 -6.09
N THR A 31 -11.76 3.38 -6.88
CA THR A 31 -12.31 4.07 -8.04
C THR A 31 -11.64 3.51 -9.28
N SER A 32 -12.42 2.78 -10.08
CA SER A 32 -11.93 2.01 -11.24
C SER A 32 -11.04 2.87 -12.14
N ASN A 33 -9.84 2.36 -12.44
CA ASN A 33 -8.82 3.00 -13.28
C ASN A 33 -8.37 4.41 -12.85
N GLN A 34 -8.67 4.82 -11.62
CA GLN A 34 -8.37 6.17 -11.14
C GLN A 34 -7.60 6.17 -9.82
N SER A 35 -8.09 5.47 -8.80
CA SER A 35 -7.46 5.52 -7.49
C SER A 35 -7.83 4.38 -6.55
N ILE A 36 -6.97 4.19 -5.54
CA ILE A 36 -7.23 3.35 -4.37
C ILE A 36 -6.93 4.21 -3.16
N LEU A 37 -7.94 4.61 -2.39
CA LEU A 37 -7.75 5.35 -1.14
C LEU A 37 -7.67 4.36 0.01
N MET A 38 -6.65 4.48 0.85
CA MET A 38 -6.35 3.55 1.94
C MET A 38 -6.54 4.25 3.29
N SER A 39 -7.20 3.56 4.21
CA SER A 39 -7.41 4.01 5.59
C SER A 39 -7.13 2.89 6.57
N LEU A 40 -6.45 3.19 7.67
CA LEU A 40 -6.11 2.23 8.71
C LEU A 40 -7.39 1.61 9.32
N VAL A 41 -7.37 0.29 9.47
CA VAL A 41 -8.33 -0.48 10.26
C VAL A 41 -7.65 -0.99 11.54
N ASP A 42 -6.46 -1.58 11.39
CA ASP A 42 -5.69 -2.14 12.51
C ASP A 42 -4.19 -2.15 12.18
N GLY A 43 -3.33 -2.14 13.19
CA GLY A 43 -1.88 -2.31 13.02
C GLY A 43 -1.03 -1.48 13.98
N PRO A 44 0.30 -1.41 13.76
CA PRO A 44 1.24 -0.71 14.64
C PRO A 44 1.19 0.83 14.51
N PHE A 45 0.15 1.36 13.89
CA PHE A 45 0.01 2.77 13.57
C PHE A 45 -1.14 3.38 14.37
N LYS A 46 -0.98 4.63 14.81
CA LYS A 46 -2.09 5.46 15.27
C LYS A 46 -2.84 6.07 14.08
N LYS A 47 -2.12 6.32 12.99
CA LYS A 47 -2.66 6.82 11.73
C LYS A 47 -1.93 6.14 10.58
N LEU A 48 -2.69 5.69 9.59
CA LEU A 48 -2.16 5.35 8.28
C LEU A 48 -3.25 5.71 7.27
N ILE A 49 -2.95 6.70 6.44
CA ILE A 49 -3.79 7.12 5.33
C ILE A 49 -2.92 7.26 4.09
N GLY A 50 -3.53 7.16 2.92
CA GLY A 50 -2.81 7.35 1.68
C GLY A 50 -3.51 6.66 0.55
N GLY A 51 -2.74 6.26 -0.45
CA GLY A 51 -3.30 5.53 -1.56
C GLY A 51 -2.52 5.67 -2.84
N TRP A 52 -3.14 5.12 -3.87
CA TRP A 52 -2.65 5.07 -5.23
C TRP A 52 -3.47 6.01 -6.11
N LYS A 53 -2.80 6.68 -7.03
CA LYS A 53 -3.42 7.37 -8.16
C LYS A 53 -2.86 6.83 -9.45
N PHE A 54 -3.75 6.61 -10.41
CA PHE A 54 -3.44 6.18 -11.76
C PHE A 54 -3.79 7.34 -12.69
N ILE A 55 -2.76 7.92 -13.30
CA ILE A 55 -2.87 9.10 -14.15
C ILE A 55 -2.60 8.66 -15.58
N PRO A 56 -3.59 8.64 -16.49
CA PRO A 56 -3.35 8.31 -17.88
C PRO A 56 -2.44 9.38 -18.51
N LEU A 57 -1.41 8.94 -19.24
CA LEU A 57 -0.52 9.81 -20.01
C LEU A 57 -0.76 9.65 -21.51
N SER A 58 -1.07 8.44 -21.96
CA SER A 58 -1.50 8.08 -23.31
C SER A 58 -2.34 6.79 -23.25
N PRO A 59 -2.89 6.27 -24.37
CA PRO A 59 -3.59 5.00 -24.37
C PRO A 59 -2.72 3.81 -23.90
N GLU A 60 -1.40 3.89 -24.07
CA GLU A 60 -0.42 2.85 -23.72
C GLU A 60 0.46 3.22 -22.52
N ALA A 61 0.25 4.39 -21.89
CA ALA A 61 1.10 4.87 -20.81
C ALA A 61 0.28 5.41 -19.63
N CYS A 62 0.66 5.01 -18.42
CA CYS A 62 0.09 5.48 -17.17
C CYS A 62 1.18 5.85 -16.19
N LYS A 63 1.04 7.01 -15.52
CA LYS A 63 1.84 7.39 -14.36
C LYS A 63 1.13 6.91 -13.10
N ILE A 64 1.91 6.33 -12.20
CA ILE A 64 1.43 5.86 -10.90
C ILE A 64 2.03 6.74 -9.81
N GLU A 65 1.18 7.21 -8.91
CA GLU A 65 1.61 7.91 -7.71
C GLU A 65 1.16 7.12 -6.49
N PHE A 66 2.08 6.91 -5.55
CA PHE A 66 1.81 6.34 -4.25
C PHE A 66 2.15 7.35 -3.17
N HIS A 67 1.22 7.58 -2.26
CA HIS A 67 1.44 8.44 -1.11
C HIS A 67 0.96 7.74 0.15
N LEU A 68 1.71 7.92 1.24
CA LEU A 68 1.38 7.37 2.54
C LEU A 68 1.77 8.37 3.62
N ASP A 69 0.81 8.69 4.48
CA ASP A 69 0.98 9.49 5.69
C ASP A 69 0.65 8.60 6.89
N PHE A 70 1.59 8.51 7.83
CA PHE A 70 1.49 7.58 8.94
C PHE A 70 2.10 8.12 10.24
N GLU A 71 1.58 7.63 11.36
CA GLU A 71 2.06 7.90 12.71
C GLU A 71 2.10 6.57 13.46
N PHE A 72 3.23 6.23 14.09
CA PHE A 72 3.33 5.04 14.94
C PHE A 72 2.61 5.25 16.28
N THR A 73 2.15 4.16 16.89
CA THR A 73 1.46 4.21 18.19
C THR A 73 2.36 4.69 19.33
N ASN A 74 3.68 4.43 19.26
CA ASN A 74 4.67 4.97 20.18
C ASN A 74 6.11 4.88 19.60
N LYS A 75 7.07 5.53 20.28
CA LYS A 75 8.48 5.58 19.88
C LYS A 75 9.18 4.21 19.87
N LEU A 76 8.80 3.28 20.75
CA LEU A 76 9.42 1.95 20.78
C LEU A 76 9.05 1.15 19.52
N ILE A 77 7.78 1.21 19.12
CA ILE A 77 7.31 0.60 17.87
C ILE A 77 7.98 1.25 16.66
N GLU A 78 8.11 2.57 16.64
CA GLU A 78 8.86 3.28 15.59
C GLU A 78 10.33 2.81 15.51
N MET A 79 11.02 2.68 16.64
CA MET A 79 12.42 2.23 16.65
C MET A 79 12.57 0.79 16.14
N ALA A 80 11.66 -0.10 16.52
CA ALA A 80 11.71 -1.49 16.09
C ALA A 80 11.30 -1.66 14.62
N PHE A 81 10.19 -1.07 14.21
CA PHE A 81 9.54 -1.34 12.92
C PHE A 81 9.71 -0.24 11.87
N GLY A 82 10.06 0.97 12.27
CA GLY A 82 10.03 2.16 11.41
C GLY A 82 10.96 2.07 10.20
N ARG A 83 12.17 1.53 10.36
CA ARG A 83 13.10 1.33 9.23
C ARG A 83 12.53 0.34 8.21
N ILE A 84 12.06 -0.81 8.69
CA ILE A 84 11.50 -1.88 7.85
C ILE A 84 10.28 -1.35 7.08
N PHE A 85 9.42 -0.59 7.75
CA PHE A 85 8.24 -0.02 7.12
C PHE A 85 8.56 1.02 6.05
N LYS A 86 9.53 1.91 6.29
CA LYS A 86 9.98 2.90 5.30
C LYS A 86 10.55 2.21 4.05
N GLU A 87 11.36 1.17 4.24
CA GLU A 87 11.89 0.36 3.13
C GLU A 87 10.74 -0.33 2.37
N LEU A 88 9.77 -0.91 3.10
CA LEU A 88 8.59 -1.53 2.49
C LEU A 88 7.79 -0.52 1.65
N ALA A 89 7.47 0.66 2.19
CA ALA A 89 6.71 1.70 1.50
C ALA A 89 7.40 2.17 0.22
N ALA A 90 8.74 2.33 0.25
CA ALA A 90 9.52 2.67 -0.94
C ALA A 90 9.47 1.56 -2.00
N ASN A 91 9.48 0.29 -1.58
CA ASN A 91 9.44 -0.85 -2.49
C ASN A 91 8.05 -1.10 -3.10
N MET A 92 6.97 -0.56 -2.55
CA MET A 92 5.62 -0.81 -3.07
C MET A 92 5.46 -0.32 -4.51
N VAL A 93 6.00 0.85 -4.87
CA VAL A 93 5.93 1.38 -6.25
C VAL A 93 6.66 0.47 -7.23
N GLN A 94 7.83 -0.04 -6.83
CA GLN A 94 8.60 -0.98 -7.65
C GLN A 94 7.85 -2.30 -7.82
N ALA A 95 7.31 -2.87 -6.73
CA ALA A 95 6.53 -4.10 -6.77
C ALA A 95 5.30 -3.96 -7.68
N PHE A 96 4.59 -2.83 -7.60
CA PHE A 96 3.46 -2.54 -8.48
C PHE A 96 3.89 -2.49 -9.95
N THR A 97 4.96 -1.76 -10.25
CA THR A 97 5.47 -1.59 -11.62
C THR A 97 5.93 -2.93 -12.20
N SER A 98 6.64 -3.76 -11.42
CA SER A 98 7.03 -5.10 -11.84
C SER A 98 5.81 -5.97 -12.13
N ARG A 99 4.80 -5.95 -11.27
CA ARG A 99 3.58 -6.71 -11.48
C ARG A 99 2.79 -6.26 -12.71
N ALA A 100 2.72 -4.95 -12.95
CA ALA A 100 2.10 -4.40 -14.15
C ALA A 100 2.81 -4.90 -15.41
N LYS A 101 4.16 -4.96 -15.41
CA LYS A 101 4.90 -5.59 -16.51
C LYS A 101 4.51 -7.06 -16.67
N GLU A 102 4.50 -7.86 -15.61
CA GLU A 102 4.12 -9.27 -15.76
C GLU A 102 2.70 -9.50 -16.33
N VAL A 103 1.74 -8.66 -15.95
CA VAL A 103 0.34 -8.78 -16.39
C VAL A 103 0.13 -8.23 -17.80
N TYR A 104 0.81 -7.14 -18.16
CA TYR A 104 0.54 -6.39 -19.38
C TYR A 104 1.68 -6.43 -20.43
N SER A 105 2.83 -7.04 -20.15
CA SER A 105 3.91 -7.22 -21.15
C SER A 105 3.65 -8.38 -22.14
N ALA A 106 2.49 -9.01 -22.07
CA ALA A 106 2.04 -10.03 -23.03
C ALA A 106 1.18 -9.44 -24.16
N GLY A 107 1.33 -8.14 -24.45
CA GLY A 107 0.69 -7.42 -25.55
C GLY A 107 1.71 -6.94 -26.57
#